data_AF-A0A1X2H6G0-F1
#
_entry.id   AF-A0A1X2H6G0-F1
#
_cell.length_a   1.000
_cell.length_b   1.000
_cell.length_c   1.000
_cell.angle_alpha   90.00
_cell.angle_beta   90.00
_cell.angle_gamma   90.00
#
_symmetry.space_group_name_H-M   'P 1'
#
loop_
_entity.id
_entity.type
_entity.pdbx_description
1 polymer ?
#
loop_
_entity_poly.entity_id
_entity_poly.type
_entity_poly.pdbx_seq_one_letter_code
_entity_poly.pdbx_strand_id
1 'polypeptide(L)'
;MFYYVDPNFGNPSMHTLKPLEKLVTGLYPNKQVDVKLIRVHYPYMNAEILAQYLTVNANRLGWSIVTRQFMRNAPIVKPPLPHSMPFGVQWNSLLPQVANGRLTTGIQGIKYQVSGRLGRKKGAGRSQVLRKSLGTFQFTSHKSLVDVGRHTFSNKNGSITVKVWISSALFGVNAINAMAKNALKKAETQAVQAAKPKL
;
A
#
# COMPACT_ATOMS: atom_id res chain seq x y z
N MET A 1 -4.01 16.07 6.48
CA MET A 1 -2.69 15.76 5.89
C MET A 1 -2.07 14.60 6.66
N PHE A 2 -1.49 13.62 5.96
CA PHE A 2 -0.81 12.49 6.57
C PHE A 2 0.68 12.78 6.73
N TYR A 3 1.29 12.32 7.82
CA TYR A 3 2.73 12.45 8.02
C TYR A 3 3.32 11.20 8.67
N TYR A 4 4.61 10.97 8.43
CA TYR A 4 5.40 9.95 9.11
C TYR A 4 6.61 10.61 9.78
N VAL A 5 6.82 10.29 11.05
CA VAL A 5 7.97 10.72 11.83
C VAL A 5 8.47 9.52 12.63
N ASP A 6 9.79 9.42 12.71
CA ASP A 6 10.48 8.42 13.54
C ASP A 6 9.97 8.52 14.99
N PRO A 7 9.61 7.41 15.66
CA PRO A 7 9.16 7.42 17.06
C PRO A 7 10.03 8.26 18.00
N ASN A 8 11.33 8.39 17.70
CA ASN A 8 12.28 9.15 18.52
C ASN A 8 12.17 10.68 18.39
N PHE A 9 11.49 11.20 17.36
CA PHE A 9 11.45 12.63 17.05
C PHE A 9 10.25 13.39 17.66
N GLY A 10 9.46 12.75 18.53
CA GLY A 10 8.31 13.36 19.19
C GLY A 10 7.04 13.40 18.30
N ASN A 11 5.95 13.96 18.83
CA ASN A 11 4.66 13.98 18.13
C ASN A 11 4.32 15.38 17.56
N PRO A 12 4.53 15.61 16.25
CA PRO A 12 4.31 16.93 15.66
C PRO A 12 2.83 17.31 15.53
N SER A 13 1.89 16.38 15.78
CA SER A 13 0.45 16.69 15.79
C SER A 13 0.05 17.64 16.93
N MET A 14 0.92 17.82 17.93
CA MET A 14 0.66 18.69 19.09
C MET A 14 0.95 20.16 18.78
N HIS A 15 1.59 20.47 17.65
CA HIS A 15 1.87 21.86 17.28
C HIS A 15 0.67 22.53 16.63
N THR A 16 0.43 23.80 16.98
CA THR A 16 -0.67 24.60 16.44
C THR A 16 -0.44 24.95 14.97
N LEU A 17 -1.39 24.61 14.10
CA LEU A 17 -1.30 24.85 12.64
C LEU A 17 -1.96 26.16 12.18
N LYS A 18 -2.24 27.08 13.12
CA LYS A 18 -2.92 28.36 12.87
C LYS A 18 -2.36 29.17 11.69
N PRO A 19 -1.02 29.29 11.49
CA PRO A 19 -0.49 30.03 10.34
C PRO A 19 -0.86 29.39 9.01
N LEU A 20 -0.82 28.06 8.94
CA LEU A 20 -1.16 27.31 7.73
C LEU A 20 -2.66 27.39 7.44
N GLU A 21 -3.50 27.26 8.46
CA GLU A 21 -4.95 27.46 8.34
C GLU A 21 -5.28 28.83 7.76
N LYS A 22 -4.67 29.90 8.30
CA LYS A 22 -4.88 31.27 7.80
C LYS A 22 -4.48 31.42 6.32
N LEU A 23 -3.36 30.81 5.91
CA LEU A 23 -2.93 30.82 4.51
C LEU A 23 -3.90 30.07 3.61
N VAL A 24 -4.38 28.90 4.04
CA VAL A 24 -5.32 28.09 3.24
C VAL A 24 -6.71 28.74 3.17
N THR A 25 -7.17 29.37 4.25
CA THR A 25 -8.41 30.18 4.23
C THR A 25 -8.30 31.35 3.25
N GLY A 26 -7.11 31.96 3.12
CA GLY A 26 -6.87 32.98 2.10
C GLY A 26 -7.04 32.49 0.66
N LEU A 27 -6.76 31.21 0.39
CA LEU A 27 -6.95 30.59 -0.93
C LEU A 27 -8.42 30.22 -1.20
N TYR A 28 -9.22 29.99 -0.16
CA TYR A 28 -10.62 29.61 -0.24
C TYR A 28 -11.51 30.63 0.48
N PRO A 29 -11.75 31.81 -0.12
CA PRO A 29 -12.61 32.82 0.48
C PRO A 29 -13.99 32.24 0.81
N ASN A 30 -14.54 32.63 1.96
CA ASN A 30 -15.85 32.21 2.48
C ASN A 30 -15.96 30.73 2.89
N LYS A 31 -14.86 30.00 3.06
CA LYS A 31 -14.88 28.63 3.59
C LYS A 31 -14.04 28.51 4.85
N GLN A 32 -14.60 27.88 5.89
CA GLN A 32 -13.85 27.50 7.07
C GLN A 32 -13.01 26.26 6.74
N VAL A 33 -11.70 26.35 6.95
CA VAL A 33 -10.76 25.27 6.68
C VAL A 33 -10.16 24.79 8.00
N ASP A 34 -10.34 23.52 8.31
CA ASP A 34 -9.74 22.84 9.46
C ASP A 34 -8.61 21.92 8.96
N VAL A 35 -7.39 22.15 9.43
CA VAL A 35 -6.21 21.40 8.99
C VAL A 35 -5.83 20.40 10.08
N LYS A 36 -6.04 19.11 9.81
CA LYS A 36 -5.65 18.02 10.72
C LYS A 36 -4.42 17.29 10.23
N LEU A 37 -3.46 17.08 11.13
CA LEU A 37 -2.32 16.20 10.93
C LEU A 37 -2.64 14.81 11.48
N ILE A 38 -2.58 13.80 10.61
CA ILE A 38 -2.81 12.40 10.97
C ILE A 38 -1.50 11.65 10.88
N ARG A 39 -1.07 11.09 12.01
CA ARG A 39 0.15 10.28 12.07
C ARG A 39 -0.07 8.95 11.38
N VAL A 40 0.85 8.60 10.49
CA VAL A 40 0.96 7.29 9.89
C VAL A 40 2.01 6.49 10.64
N HIS A 41 1.68 5.26 11.04
CA HIS A 41 2.59 4.44 11.86
C HIS A 41 3.79 3.91 11.07
N TYR A 42 3.59 3.53 9.79
CA TYR A 42 4.65 3.03 8.92
C TYR A 42 4.73 3.80 7.59
N PRO A 43 5.93 4.04 7.02
CA PRO A 43 6.06 4.79 5.77
C PRO A 43 5.30 4.16 4.60
N TYR A 44 5.22 2.83 4.58
CA TYR A 44 4.61 2.04 3.50
C TYR A 44 3.07 1.98 3.56
N MET A 45 2.42 2.70 4.47
CA MET A 45 0.96 2.81 4.49
C MET A 45 0.43 3.90 3.53
N ASN A 46 1.31 4.78 3.04
CA ASN A 46 0.98 5.83 2.08
C ASN A 46 2.07 5.91 1.02
N ALA A 47 1.70 5.87 -0.25
CA ALA A 47 2.66 5.78 -1.35
C ALA A 47 3.52 7.04 -1.51
N GLU A 48 2.97 8.22 -1.25
CA GLU A 48 3.71 9.49 -1.34
C GLU A 48 4.74 9.61 -0.22
N ILE A 49 4.35 9.27 1.01
CA ILE A 49 5.25 9.27 2.17
C ILE A 49 6.37 8.26 1.95
N LEU A 50 6.05 7.05 1.45
CA LEU A 50 7.07 6.06 1.13
C LEU A 50 8.03 6.55 0.05
N ALA A 51 7.52 7.20 -1.00
CA ALA A 51 8.35 7.78 -2.06
C ALA A 51 9.33 8.82 -1.49
N GLN A 52 8.84 9.75 -0.66
CA GLN A 52 9.67 10.74 0.02
C GLN A 52 10.70 10.09 0.95
N TYR A 53 10.27 9.15 1.79
CA TYR A 53 11.13 8.42 2.72
C TYR A 53 12.28 7.70 1.99
N LEU A 54 11.98 7.00 0.89
CA LEU A 54 13.00 6.34 0.07
C LEU A 54 13.98 7.34 -0.54
N THR A 55 13.52 8.51 -1.01
CA THR A 55 14.40 9.54 -1.56
C THR A 55 15.36 10.13 -0.51
N VAL A 56 14.86 10.46 0.67
CA VAL A 56 15.67 11.04 1.76
C VAL A 56 16.74 10.05 2.22
N ASN A 57 16.36 8.78 2.39
CA ASN A 57 17.30 7.74 2.80
C ASN A 57 18.30 7.36 1.71
N ALA A 58 17.87 7.34 0.44
CA ALA A 58 18.74 7.03 -0.67
C ALA A 58 19.79 8.12 -0.92
N ASN A 59 19.51 9.37 -0.57
CA ASN A 59 20.52 10.43 -0.60
C ASN A 59 21.65 10.15 0.41
N ARG A 60 21.33 9.55 1.56
CA ARG A 60 22.31 9.24 2.62
C ARG A 60 23.08 7.94 2.39
N LEU A 61 22.38 6.82 2.13
CA LEU A 61 22.98 5.48 2.09
C LEU A 61 23.16 4.92 0.66
N GLY A 62 22.49 5.54 -0.32
CA GLY A 62 22.43 5.08 -1.70
C GLY A 62 21.38 3.99 -1.96
N TRP A 63 20.95 3.90 -3.22
CA TRP A 63 19.79 3.08 -3.61
C TRP A 63 19.93 1.59 -3.32
N SER A 64 21.09 0.98 -3.51
CA SER A 64 21.29 -0.46 -3.34
C SER A 64 21.07 -0.91 -1.89
N ILE A 65 21.58 -0.15 -0.92
CA ILE A 65 21.48 -0.45 0.51
C ILE A 65 20.04 -0.24 0.98
N VAL A 66 19.44 0.91 0.64
CA VAL A 66 18.05 1.24 0.98
C VAL A 66 17.09 0.20 0.41
N THR A 67 17.28 -0.18 -0.85
CA THR A 67 16.49 -1.24 -1.51
C THR A 67 16.53 -2.54 -0.72
N ARG A 68 17.73 -2.99 -0.35
CA ARG A 68 17.94 -4.27 0.33
C ARG A 68 17.31 -4.27 1.72
N GLN A 69 17.52 -3.20 2.50
CA GLN A 69 16.96 -3.07 3.84
C GLN A 69 15.42 -2.98 3.79
N PHE A 70 14.90 -2.16 2.88
CA PHE A 70 13.45 -1.98 2.73
C PHE A 70 12.76 -3.28 2.30
N MET A 71 13.26 -3.94 1.26
CA MET A 71 12.63 -5.15 0.72
C MET A 71 12.73 -6.36 1.65
N ARG A 72 13.73 -6.38 2.55
CA ARG A 72 13.85 -7.44 3.56
C ARG A 72 12.86 -7.25 4.71
N ASN A 73 12.57 -6.01 5.10
CA ASN A 73 11.79 -5.69 6.30
C ASN A 73 10.33 -5.37 6.02
N ALA A 74 9.93 -5.18 4.77
CA ALA A 74 8.55 -4.87 4.42
C ALA A 74 7.62 -6.05 4.74
N PRO A 75 6.62 -5.87 5.64
CA PRO A 75 5.67 -6.93 5.93
C PRO A 75 4.70 -7.08 4.77
N ILE A 76 4.62 -8.29 4.22
CA ILE A 76 3.67 -8.64 3.18
C ILE A 76 2.77 -9.76 3.65
N VAL A 77 1.47 -9.53 3.52
CA VAL A 77 0.47 -10.58 3.67
C VAL A 77 0.47 -11.41 2.40
N LYS A 78 0.82 -12.69 2.54
CA LYS A 78 0.67 -13.64 1.44
C LYS A 78 -0.82 -13.86 1.20
N PRO A 79 -1.31 -13.80 -0.06
CA PRO A 79 -2.68 -14.20 -0.34
C PRO A 79 -2.86 -15.66 0.11
N PRO A 80 -4.05 -16.04 0.62
CA PRO A 80 -4.35 -17.44 0.83
C PRO A 80 -4.19 -18.15 -0.52
N LEU A 81 -3.31 -19.15 -0.55
CA LEU A 81 -3.02 -19.91 -1.75
C LEU A 81 -4.32 -20.55 -2.26
N PRO A 82 -4.54 -20.63 -3.60
CA PRO A 82 -5.70 -21.30 -4.15
C PRO A 82 -5.77 -22.74 -3.65
N HIS A 83 -6.96 -23.16 -3.23
CA HIS A 83 -7.33 -24.48 -2.73
C HIS A 83 -6.75 -25.63 -3.58
N SER A 84 -5.69 -26.29 -3.10
CA SER A 84 -5.38 -27.71 -3.34
C SER A 84 -4.21 -28.15 -2.43
N MET A 85 -4.31 -27.89 -1.13
CA MET A 85 -3.38 -28.46 -0.15
C MET A 85 -4.11 -29.61 0.57
N PRO A 86 -3.57 -30.84 0.59
CA PRO A 86 -4.24 -32.00 1.15
C PRO A 86 -4.23 -32.02 2.69
N PHE A 87 -3.67 -31.00 3.34
CA PHE A 87 -3.57 -30.91 4.79
C PHE A 87 -4.39 -29.70 5.27
N GLY A 88 -5.26 -29.94 6.25
CA GLY A 88 -6.14 -28.93 6.84
C GLY A 88 -5.35 -27.84 7.54
N VAL A 89 -4.97 -26.80 6.81
CA VAL A 89 -4.37 -25.62 7.40
C VAL A 89 -5.47 -24.84 8.11
N GLN A 90 -5.40 -24.78 9.44
CA GLN A 90 -6.32 -23.99 10.24
C GLN A 90 -6.25 -22.53 9.76
N TRP A 91 -7.35 -22.01 9.22
CA TRP A 91 -7.47 -20.64 8.73
C TRP A 91 -7.06 -19.58 9.77
N ASN A 92 -7.13 -19.94 11.05
CA ASN A 92 -6.67 -19.16 12.21
C ASN A 92 -5.17 -18.87 12.22
N SER A 93 -4.35 -19.69 11.57
CA SER A 93 -2.88 -19.59 11.63
C SER A 93 -2.27 -18.89 10.40
N LEU A 94 -3.04 -18.68 9.34
CA LEU A 94 -2.56 -18.06 8.08
C LEU A 94 -3.06 -16.63 7.87
N LEU A 95 -4.09 -16.22 8.61
CA LEU A 95 -4.63 -14.87 8.55
C LEU A 95 -4.58 -14.27 9.97
N PRO A 96 -3.83 -13.18 10.22
CA PRO A 96 -3.91 -12.45 11.49
C PRO A 96 -5.28 -11.79 11.76
N GLN A 97 -6.32 -12.20 11.04
CA GLN A 97 -7.61 -11.55 10.85
C GLN A 97 -8.74 -12.29 11.57
N VAL A 98 -8.64 -13.61 11.71
CA VAL A 98 -9.59 -14.40 12.51
C VAL A 98 -9.40 -14.13 14.00
N ALA A 99 -8.23 -13.64 14.41
CA ALA A 99 -7.96 -13.12 15.75
C ALA A 99 -8.28 -11.61 15.89
N ASN A 100 -8.28 -10.83 14.79
CA ASN A 100 -8.51 -9.38 14.81
C ASN A 100 -9.60 -8.96 13.81
N GLY A 101 -10.87 -9.00 14.24
CA GLY A 101 -12.03 -8.53 13.46
C GLY A 101 -12.03 -7.04 13.07
N ARG A 102 -10.94 -6.31 13.35
CA ARG A 102 -10.74 -4.89 13.01
C ARG A 102 -9.82 -4.64 11.81
N LEU A 103 -9.06 -5.65 11.35
CA LEU A 103 -8.14 -5.50 10.23
C LEU A 103 -8.88 -5.74 8.91
N THR A 104 -9.36 -4.67 8.30
CA THR A 104 -10.08 -4.72 7.00
C THR A 104 -9.12 -4.84 5.81
N THR A 105 -7.89 -4.36 5.94
CA THR A 105 -6.90 -4.30 4.84
C THR A 105 -5.50 -4.70 5.29
N GLY A 106 -4.71 -5.29 4.39
CA GLY A 106 -3.29 -5.53 4.61
C GLY A 106 -2.49 -5.43 3.33
N ILE A 107 -1.21 -5.12 3.47
CA ILE A 107 -0.33 -4.88 2.31
C ILE A 107 -0.01 -6.21 1.66
N GLN A 108 -0.38 -6.34 0.40
CA GLN A 108 -0.20 -7.53 -0.42
C GLN A 108 1.02 -7.39 -1.35
N GLY A 109 1.39 -6.17 -1.71
CA GLY A 109 2.57 -5.93 -2.52
C GLY A 109 3.06 -4.49 -2.48
N ILE A 110 4.38 -4.31 -2.61
CA ILE A 110 5.01 -3.00 -2.77
C ILE A 110 5.94 -3.05 -3.98
N LYS A 111 5.75 -2.10 -4.90
CA LYS A 111 6.58 -1.92 -6.10
C LYS A 111 7.05 -0.49 -6.10
N TYR A 112 8.29 -0.27 -6.43
CA TYR A 112 8.75 1.07 -6.73
C TYR A 112 9.70 1.07 -7.92
N GLN A 113 9.71 2.21 -8.60
CA GLN A 113 10.56 2.51 -9.72
C GLN A 113 11.27 3.82 -9.44
N VAL A 114 12.59 3.80 -9.53
CA VAL A 114 13.42 4.99 -9.50
C VAL A 114 13.95 5.22 -10.90
N SER A 115 13.76 6.42 -11.45
CA SER A 115 14.25 6.81 -12.76
C SER A 115 15.02 8.11 -12.67
N GLY A 116 16.20 8.17 -13.28
CA GLY A 116 17.03 9.37 -13.33
C GLY A 116 18.51 9.04 -13.39
N ARG A 117 19.36 10.01 -13.05
CA ARG A 117 20.81 9.82 -12.99
C ARG A 117 21.24 9.21 -11.66
N LEU A 118 21.14 7.88 -11.59
CA LEU A 118 21.39 7.07 -10.39
C LEU A 118 22.88 6.85 -10.06
N GLY A 119 23.79 7.23 -10.96
CA GLY A 119 25.23 7.07 -10.78
C GLY A 119 25.76 7.88 -9.59
N ARG A 120 26.67 7.28 -8.80
CA ARG A 120 27.32 7.94 -7.65
C ARG A 120 28.44 8.90 -8.07
N LYS A 121 29.16 8.60 -9.15
CA LYS A 121 30.25 9.45 -9.65
C LYS A 121 29.67 10.74 -10.22
N LYS A 122 30.29 11.87 -9.89
CA LYS A 122 29.98 13.17 -10.47
C LYS A 122 30.40 13.14 -11.95
N GLY A 123 29.46 13.35 -12.85
CA GLY A 123 29.70 13.30 -14.29
C GLY A 123 28.41 13.11 -15.10
N ALA A 124 28.53 13.19 -16.42
CA ALA A 124 27.44 13.02 -17.37
C ALA A 124 27.03 11.54 -17.52
N GLY A 125 26.55 10.94 -16.43
CA GLY A 125 26.00 9.58 -16.46
C GLY A 125 24.68 9.51 -17.22
N ARG A 126 24.46 8.43 -17.96
CA ARG A 126 23.17 8.11 -18.60
C ARG A 126 22.08 7.91 -17.54
N SER A 127 20.83 8.26 -17.88
CA SER A 127 19.68 7.93 -17.05
C SER A 127 19.54 6.41 -16.92
N GLN A 128 19.21 5.97 -15.72
CA GLN A 128 18.98 4.58 -15.37
C GLN A 128 17.61 4.44 -14.72
N VAL A 129 17.03 3.24 -14.84
CA VAL A 129 15.74 2.90 -14.24
C VAL A 129 15.94 1.68 -13.34
N LEU A 130 15.78 1.87 -12.03
CA LEU A 130 15.79 0.80 -11.04
C LEU A 130 14.34 0.42 -10.72
N ARG A 131 13.97 -0.84 -10.93
CA ARG A 131 12.65 -1.37 -10.58
C ARG A 131 12.80 -2.48 -9.56
N LYS A 132 12.00 -2.41 -8.49
CA LYS A 132 11.91 -3.47 -7.49
C LYS A 132 10.46 -3.66 -7.09
N SER A 133 10.06 -4.91 -6.93
CA SER A 133 8.72 -5.31 -6.54
C SER A 133 8.78 -6.46 -5.56
N LEU A 134 7.86 -6.44 -4.61
CA LEU A 134 7.67 -7.45 -3.60
C LEU A 134 6.17 -7.72 -3.50
N GLY A 135 5.79 -8.99 -3.35
CA GLY A 135 4.38 -9.40 -3.32
C GLY A 135 3.68 -9.38 -4.69
N THR A 136 2.36 -9.35 -4.67
CA THR A 136 1.52 -9.52 -5.86
C THR A 136 0.73 -8.26 -6.18
N PHE A 137 0.59 -7.97 -7.48
CA PHE A 137 -0.17 -6.84 -8.00
C PHE A 137 -1.18 -7.32 -9.04
N GLN A 138 -2.41 -6.80 -8.97
CA GLN A 138 -3.45 -7.05 -9.97
C GLN A 138 -3.78 -5.75 -10.74
N PHE A 139 -2.81 -5.20 -11.47
CA PHE A 139 -2.96 -3.89 -12.15
C PHE A 139 -4.11 -3.82 -13.17
N THR A 140 -4.53 -4.96 -13.72
CA THR A 140 -5.62 -5.04 -14.70
C THR A 140 -7.01 -5.16 -14.06
N SER A 141 -7.08 -5.37 -12.74
CA SER A 141 -8.34 -5.59 -12.04
C SER A 141 -8.87 -4.29 -11.43
N HIS A 142 -10.12 -3.96 -11.74
CA HIS A 142 -10.84 -2.84 -11.11
C HIS A 142 -11.13 -3.06 -9.61
N LYS A 143 -10.94 -4.29 -9.10
CA LYS A 143 -11.10 -4.62 -7.69
C LYS A 143 -9.80 -4.48 -6.90
N SER A 144 -8.70 -4.18 -7.56
CA SER A 144 -7.40 -4.02 -6.91
C SER A 144 -7.32 -2.63 -6.25
N LEU A 145 -7.04 -2.60 -4.95
CA LEU A 145 -6.74 -1.35 -4.25
C LEU A 145 -5.25 -1.08 -4.39
N VAL A 146 -4.88 -0.22 -5.32
CA VAL A 146 -3.50 0.19 -5.57
C VAL A 146 -3.35 1.69 -5.32
N ASP A 147 -2.58 2.04 -4.30
CA ASP A 147 -2.17 3.42 -4.03
C ASP A 147 -0.88 3.74 -4.81
N VAL A 148 -0.81 4.93 -5.41
CA VAL A 148 0.30 5.36 -6.26
C VAL A 148 0.79 6.73 -5.84
N GLY A 149 2.08 6.79 -5.50
CA GLY A 149 2.75 8.00 -5.08
C GLY A 149 3.96 8.29 -5.95
N ARG A 150 4.25 9.57 -6.16
CA ARG A 150 5.45 10.01 -6.86
C ARG A 150 6.16 11.10 -6.08
N HIS A 151 7.48 11.03 -6.05
CA HIS A 151 8.31 12.10 -5.53
C HIS A 151 9.52 12.31 -6.44
N THR A 152 9.76 13.57 -6.81
CA THR A 152 10.88 13.97 -7.65
C THR A 152 11.76 14.90 -6.85
N PHE A 153 13.07 14.60 -6.84
CA PHE A 153 14.06 15.44 -6.19
C PHE A 153 15.24 15.68 -7.13
N SER A 154 15.90 16.81 -6.98
CA SER A 154 17.12 17.16 -7.70
C SER A 154 18.35 16.78 -6.88
N ASN A 155 19.23 15.96 -7.45
CA ASN A 155 20.57 15.69 -6.93
C ASN A 155 21.61 16.50 -7.74
N LYS A 156 22.86 16.55 -7.28
CA LYS A 156 24.00 17.17 -7.98
C LYS A 156 24.17 16.66 -9.41
N ASN A 157 23.76 15.42 -9.69
CA ASN A 157 23.87 14.81 -11.03
C ASN A 157 22.65 15.10 -11.93
N GLY A 158 21.52 15.55 -11.36
CA GLY A 158 20.27 15.80 -12.08
C GLY A 158 19.03 15.36 -11.27
N SER A 159 17.87 15.43 -11.90
CA SER A 159 16.60 15.02 -11.29
C SER A 159 16.45 13.50 -11.24
N ILE A 160 15.92 13.01 -10.12
CA ILE A 160 15.58 11.62 -9.87
C ILE A 160 14.13 11.58 -9.42
N THR A 161 13.33 10.73 -10.06
CA THR A 161 11.93 10.51 -9.72
C THR A 161 11.73 9.10 -9.20
N VAL A 162 11.05 9.00 -8.06
CA VAL A 162 10.61 7.74 -7.45
C VAL A 162 9.10 7.64 -7.61
N LYS A 163 8.65 6.54 -8.22
CA LYS A 163 7.25 6.14 -8.30
C LYS A 163 7.06 4.91 -7.42
N VAL A 164 6.01 4.89 -6.61
CA VAL A 164 5.69 3.81 -5.67
C VAL A 164 4.27 3.36 -5.94
N TRP A 165 4.05 2.05 -5.90
CA TRP A 165 2.77 1.38 -5.95
C TRP A 165 2.64 0.49 -4.71
N ILE A 166 1.59 0.68 -3.93
CA ILE A 166 1.25 -0.18 -2.80
C ILE A 166 -0.07 -0.86 -3.12
N SER A 167 -0.07 -2.19 -3.15
CA SER A 167 -1.28 -2.98 -3.29
C SER A 167 -1.74 -3.44 -1.92
N SER A 168 -3.00 -3.18 -1.62
CA SER A 168 -3.66 -3.64 -0.39
C SER A 168 -4.70 -4.70 -0.74
N ALA A 169 -4.62 -5.83 -0.04
CA ALA A 169 -5.68 -6.83 -0.05
C ALA A 169 -6.80 -6.37 0.90
N LEU A 170 -8.03 -6.38 0.39
CA LEU A 170 -9.24 -6.23 1.19
C LEU A 170 -9.68 -7.62 1.65
N PHE A 171 -9.74 -7.81 2.97
CA PHE A 171 -10.13 -9.09 3.55
C PHE A 171 -11.62 -9.09 3.89
N GLY A 172 -12.27 -10.26 3.80
CA GLY A 172 -13.70 -10.41 4.11
C GLY A 172 -14.68 -10.25 2.93
N VAL A 173 -14.44 -9.36 1.97
CA VAL A 173 -15.39 -9.14 0.85
C VAL A 173 -15.46 -10.33 -0.12
N ASN A 174 -14.35 -11.03 -0.33
CA ASN A 174 -14.33 -12.20 -1.20
C ASN A 174 -14.97 -13.44 -0.55
N ALA A 175 -14.88 -13.56 0.79
CA ALA A 175 -15.49 -14.67 1.52
C ALA A 175 -17.03 -14.57 1.54
N ILE A 176 -17.57 -13.36 1.75
CA ILE A 176 -19.03 -13.11 1.70
C ILE A 176 -19.57 -13.39 0.30
N ASN A 177 -18.89 -12.91 -0.75
CA ASN A 177 -19.29 -13.17 -2.13
C ASN A 177 -19.21 -14.65 -2.52
N ALA A 178 -18.22 -15.38 -2.01
CA ALA A 178 -18.09 -16.81 -2.25
C ALA A 178 -19.19 -17.61 -1.52
N MET A 179 -19.48 -17.28 -0.25
CA MET A 179 -20.58 -17.90 0.48
C MET A 179 -21.94 -17.59 -0.16
N ALA A 180 -22.18 -16.35 -0.58
CA ALA A 180 -23.41 -15.96 -1.27
C ALA A 180 -23.58 -16.72 -2.60
N LYS A 181 -22.52 -16.84 -3.40
CA LYS A 181 -22.54 -17.63 -4.64
C LYS A 181 -22.76 -19.13 -4.41
N ASN A 182 -22.16 -19.68 -3.36
CA ASN A 182 -22.35 -21.09 -3.02
C ASN A 182 -23.76 -21.35 -2.47
N ALA A 183 -24.33 -20.41 -1.70
CA ALA A 183 -25.71 -20.47 -1.23
C ALA A 183 -26.71 -20.37 -2.40
N LEU A 184 -26.48 -19.46 -3.35
CA LEU A 184 -27.27 -19.34 -4.58
C LEU A 184 -27.21 -20.62 -5.43
N LYS A 185 -26.02 -21.16 -5.69
CA LYS A 185 -25.88 -22.44 -6.41
C LYS A 185 -26.56 -23.59 -5.68
N LYS A 186 -26.48 -23.65 -4.36
CA LYS A 186 -27.14 -24.69 -3.56
C LYS A 186 -28.67 -24.57 -3.64
N ALA A 187 -29.21 -23.35 -3.62
CA ALA A 187 -30.64 -23.09 -3.82
C ALA A 187 -31.13 -23.46 -5.22
N GLU A 188 -30.36 -23.12 -6.27
CA GLU A 188 -30.66 -23.51 -7.66
C GLU A 188 -30.66 -25.03 -7.82
N THR A 189 -29.69 -25.74 -7.22
CA THR A 189 -29.60 -27.21 -7.31
C THR A 189 -30.76 -27.89 -6.59
N GLN A 190 -31.21 -27.34 -5.45
CA GLN A 190 -32.36 -27.84 -4.70
C GLN A 190 -33.69 -27.59 -5.43
N ALA A 191 -33.84 -26.44 -6.10
CA ALA A 191 -35.01 -26.14 -6.92
C ALA A 191 -35.14 -27.10 -8.13
N VAL A 192 -34.02 -27.43 -8.79
CA VAL A 192 -33.99 -28.39 -9.91
C VAL A 192 -34.27 -29.82 -9.46
N GLN A 193 -33.87 -30.21 -8.25
CA GLN A 193 -34.17 -31.53 -7.68
C GLN A 193 -35.64 -31.66 -7.23
N ALA A 194 -36.27 -30.57 -6.77
CA ALA A 194 -37.68 -30.55 -6.43
C ALA A 194 -38.61 -30.57 -7.66
N ALA A 195 -38.13 -30.13 -8.82
CA ALA A 195 -38.89 -30.07 -10.07
C ALA A 195 -38.87 -31.37 -10.90
N LYS A 196 -38.14 -32.42 -10.48
CA LYS A 196 -38.21 -33.72 -11.15
C LYS A 196 -39.45 -34.48 -10.68
N PRO A 197 -40.41 -34.83 -11.56
CA PRO A 197 -41.59 -35.59 -11.16
C PRO A 197 -41.15 -36.96 -10.66
N LYS A 198 -41.64 -37.34 -9.47
CA LYS A 198 -41.46 -38.68 -8.93
C LYS A 198 -42.23 -39.64 -9.85
N LEU A 199 -41.49 -40.51 -10.54
CA LEU A 199 -42.02 -41.70 -11.21
C LEU A 199 -42.55 -42.69 -10.18
#